data_AF-A0A317VTD8-F1
#
_entry.id   AF-A0A317VTD8-F1
#
_cell.length_a   1.000
_cell.length_b   1.000
_cell.length_c   1.000
_cell.angle_alpha   90.00
_cell.angle_beta   90.00
_cell.angle_gamma   90.00
#
_symmetry.space_group_name_H-M   'P 1'
#
loop_
_entity.id
_entity.type
_entity.pdbx_description
1 polymer ?
#
loop_
_entity_poly.entity_id
_entity_poly.type
_entity_poly.pdbx_seq_one_letter_code
_entity_poly.pdbx_strand_id
1 'polypeptide(L)'
;MSFVDALAEDREMGSISASPLSFERPDYSGLASLPPYWVYKTREVLQCLDDLSTIYQLVREFYDVSQAAAVPAPLILNALEQMYIEDIQHPQITTLSSLVIPNRLEGNAFHELSTGKQLRLDIIGVLCAIAGQACCFALGQDKFRGPTGAARRAEFPKRMMVINDLVTTICRMVTLTNDLTIWTLHESVLISSLVHSYPSSVTWHRLGGLSTSIFEMGLHRDFGNPPIFLRESRHQVHRRSSWNRVRFLMSTFWEEILELSLDYPSSKTADQLRDISRRCQPTWESLPGHLHFSPTCWMQGLPVSVCLMLTLAYLTYLYNEFLMERLLVRHDPHSGNQLLDVSMKILSTVLTVAQHREHTLLLYGFPSASHTRNGKTLPYKGARGALIRDVSVFTSRLETIS
;
A
#
# COMPACT_ATOMS: atom_id res chain seq x y z
N MET A 1 -23.79 -5.68 -10.31
CA MET A 1 -23.08 -4.59 -9.61
C MET A 1 -21.62 -4.77 -9.96
N SER A 2 -21.13 -4.00 -10.92
CA SER A 2 -19.76 -4.06 -11.42
C SER A 2 -18.82 -3.50 -10.36
N PHE A 3 -17.61 -4.03 -10.24
CA PHE A 3 -16.57 -3.46 -9.37
C PHE A 3 -16.26 -1.98 -9.72
N VAL A 4 -16.52 -1.59 -10.96
CA VAL A 4 -16.42 -0.21 -11.47
C VAL A 4 -17.48 0.72 -10.84
N ASP A 5 -18.66 0.20 -10.49
CA ASP A 5 -19.75 1.00 -9.88
C ASP A 5 -19.31 1.57 -8.51
N ALA A 6 -18.40 0.90 -7.80
CA ALA A 6 -17.86 1.37 -6.52
C ALA A 6 -16.84 2.53 -6.65
N LEU A 7 -16.49 2.92 -7.89
CA LEU A 7 -15.61 4.04 -8.21
C LEU A 7 -16.36 5.23 -8.82
N ALA A 8 -17.64 5.08 -9.16
CA ALA A 8 -18.47 6.20 -9.58
C ALA A 8 -18.73 7.10 -8.36
N GLU A 9 -18.36 8.37 -8.46
CA GLU A 9 -18.85 9.38 -7.54
C GLU A 9 -20.38 9.41 -7.66
N ASP A 10 -21.10 8.87 -6.68
CA ASP A 10 -22.55 9.04 -6.55
C ASP A 10 -22.87 10.53 -6.32
N ARG A 11 -22.90 11.30 -7.42
CA ARG A 11 -23.59 12.58 -7.49
C ARG A 11 -25.08 12.30 -7.71
N GLU A 12 -25.76 11.76 -6.71
CA GLU A 12 -27.22 11.87 -6.55
C GLU A 12 -27.69 11.13 -5.28
N MET A 13 -27.55 11.77 -4.12
CA MET A 13 -28.49 11.56 -3.02
C MET A 13 -28.84 12.91 -2.41
N GLY A 14 -30.11 13.28 -2.59
CA GLY A 14 -30.69 14.53 -2.14
C GLY A 14 -30.52 14.78 -0.65
N SER A 15 -30.49 16.07 -0.31
CA SER A 15 -30.44 16.61 1.04
C SER A 15 -31.59 16.07 1.90
N ILE A 16 -31.31 15.09 2.75
CA ILE A 16 -32.17 14.78 3.89
C ILE A 16 -31.51 15.42 5.11
N SER A 17 -32.14 16.47 5.65
CA SER A 17 -31.72 17.08 6.90
C SER A 17 -31.94 16.06 8.03
N ALA A 18 -30.85 15.47 8.54
CA ALA A 18 -30.91 14.67 9.75
C ALA A 18 -30.82 15.59 10.97
N SER A 19 -31.94 15.73 11.70
CA SER A 19 -31.96 16.30 13.05
C SER A 19 -31.04 15.47 13.97
N PRO A 20 -30.34 16.10 14.94
CA PRO A 20 -29.39 15.39 15.79
C PRO A 20 -30.15 14.48 16.77
N LEU A 21 -30.13 13.17 16.51
CA LEU A 21 -30.52 12.16 17.49
C LEU A 21 -29.48 12.16 18.62
N SER A 22 -29.91 12.53 19.82
CA SER A 22 -29.13 12.41 21.05
C SER A 22 -28.89 10.94 21.37
N PHE A 23 -27.69 10.45 21.07
CA PHE A 23 -27.21 9.15 21.51
C PHE A 23 -26.69 9.26 22.94
N GLU A 24 -27.38 8.62 23.88
CA GLU A 24 -26.82 8.33 25.21
C GLU A 24 -25.54 7.49 25.04
N ARG A 25 -24.45 7.91 25.69
CA ARG A 25 -23.15 7.23 25.64
C ARG A 25 -23.18 5.96 26.50
N PRO A 26 -22.86 4.77 25.95
CA PRO A 26 -22.56 3.60 26.78
C PRO A 26 -21.20 3.78 27.48
N ASP A 27 -21.13 3.33 28.73
CA ASP A 27 -19.88 3.25 29.49
C ASP A 27 -19.02 2.10 28.95
N TYR A 28 -17.89 2.42 28.30
CA TYR A 28 -16.99 1.43 27.70
C TYR A 28 -15.69 1.28 28.52
N SER A 29 -15.69 0.36 29.48
CA SER A 29 -14.44 -0.17 30.05
C SER A 29 -13.82 -1.18 29.06
N GLY A 30 -13.19 -0.67 27.99
CA GLY A 30 -12.97 -1.47 26.76
C GLY A 30 -12.08 -2.73 26.85
N LEU A 31 -11.21 -2.87 27.85
CA LEU A 31 -10.48 -4.15 28.06
C LEU A 31 -11.30 -5.17 28.86
N ALA A 32 -12.18 -4.71 29.76
CA ALA A 32 -13.00 -5.59 30.58
C ALA A 32 -14.15 -6.24 29.77
N SER A 33 -14.47 -5.69 28.60
CA SER A 33 -15.45 -6.25 27.66
C SER A 33 -14.88 -7.31 26.72
N LEU A 34 -13.55 -7.50 26.67
CA LEU A 34 -12.92 -8.48 25.79
C LEU A 34 -12.98 -9.90 26.38
N PRO A 35 -13.27 -10.93 25.56
CA PRO A 35 -13.11 -12.32 25.98
C PRO A 35 -11.67 -12.62 26.47
N PRO A 36 -11.48 -13.53 27.46
CA PRO A 36 -10.16 -13.81 28.05
C PRO A 36 -9.07 -14.18 27.03
N TYR A 37 -9.45 -14.86 25.95
CA TYR A 37 -8.56 -15.19 24.83
C TYR A 37 -7.92 -13.95 24.20
N TRP A 38 -8.70 -12.90 23.96
CA TRP A 38 -8.23 -11.66 23.33
C TRP A 38 -7.40 -10.80 24.28
N VAL A 39 -7.66 -10.87 25.59
CA VAL A 39 -6.79 -10.27 26.61
C VAL A 39 -5.40 -10.92 26.58
N TYR A 40 -5.33 -12.25 26.48
CA TYR A 40 -4.05 -12.95 26.31
C TYR A 40 -3.34 -12.55 25.02
N LYS A 41 -4.06 -12.51 23.89
CA LYS A 41 -3.50 -12.09 22.59
C LYS A 41 -3.00 -10.65 22.58
N THR A 42 -3.57 -9.79 23.41
CA THR A 42 -3.06 -8.42 23.59
C THR A 42 -1.64 -8.41 24.16
N ARG A 43 -1.29 -9.37 25.04
CA ARG A 43 0.08 -9.53 25.53
C ARG A 43 1.05 -9.94 24.42
N GLU A 44 0.62 -10.81 23.50
CA GLU A 44 1.41 -11.19 22.33
C GLU A 44 1.66 -10.00 21.40
N VAL A 45 0.67 -9.11 21.24
CA VAL A 45 0.88 -7.83 20.54
C VAL A 45 1.94 -7.01 21.25
N LEU A 46 1.87 -6.86 22.56
CA LEU A 46 2.86 -6.08 23.31
C LEU A 46 4.27 -6.67 23.27
N GLN A 47 4.41 -7.99 23.17
CA GLN A 47 5.71 -8.66 22.98
C GLN A 47 6.41 -8.24 21.67
N CYS A 48 5.69 -7.70 20.68
CA CYS A 48 6.35 -7.15 19.49
C CYS A 48 7.24 -5.93 19.82
N LEU A 49 7.01 -5.27 20.96
CA LEU A 49 7.81 -4.14 21.42
C LEU A 49 9.21 -4.58 21.90
N ASP A 50 9.45 -5.87 22.11
CA ASP A 50 10.81 -6.39 22.33
C ASP A 50 11.70 -6.11 21.10
N ASP A 51 11.10 -6.09 19.90
CA ASP A 51 11.76 -5.74 18.64
C ASP A 51 11.68 -4.22 18.34
N LEU A 52 11.29 -3.35 19.29
CA LEU A 52 11.04 -1.92 19.07
C LEU A 52 12.26 -1.19 18.50
N SER A 53 13.49 -1.54 18.90
CA SER A 53 14.72 -0.96 18.32
C SER A 53 14.86 -1.24 16.81
N THR A 54 14.40 -2.41 16.36
CA THR A 54 14.41 -2.79 14.94
C THR A 54 13.27 -2.09 14.20
N ILE A 55 12.07 -2.08 14.79
CA ILE A 55 10.90 -1.36 14.27
C ILE A 55 11.23 0.12 14.10
N TYR A 56 11.86 0.74 15.09
CA TYR A 56 12.23 2.14 15.11
C TYR A 56 13.10 2.52 13.90
N GLN A 57 14.19 1.79 13.68
CA GLN A 57 15.07 2.06 12.55
C GLN A 57 14.38 1.82 11.21
N LEU A 58 13.65 0.73 11.08
CA LEU A 58 12.95 0.39 9.84
C LEU A 58 11.91 1.43 9.45
N VAL A 59 11.11 1.91 10.41
CA VAL A 59 10.10 2.95 10.17
C VAL A 59 10.75 4.28 9.81
N ARG A 60 11.85 4.67 10.48
CA ARG A 60 12.59 5.89 10.11
C ARG A 60 13.16 5.81 8.71
N GLU A 61 13.90 4.74 8.39
CA GLU A 61 14.46 4.55 7.05
C GLU A 61 13.35 4.49 5.98
N PHE A 62 12.18 3.94 6.31
CA PHE A 62 11.03 3.97 5.43
C PHE A 62 10.61 5.40 5.12
N TYR A 63 10.41 6.26 6.13
CA TYR A 63 9.99 7.65 5.90
C TYR A 63 11.08 8.53 5.28
N ASP A 64 12.36 8.22 5.50
CA ASP A 64 13.49 8.93 4.88
C ASP A 64 13.51 8.76 3.36
N VAL A 65 13.11 7.58 2.87
CA VAL A 65 13.16 7.25 1.44
C VAL A 65 11.75 7.32 0.79
N SER A 66 10.69 7.09 1.57
CA SER A 66 9.30 7.09 1.09
C SER A 66 8.80 8.50 0.83
N GLN A 67 8.69 8.84 -0.45
CA GLN A 67 8.04 10.08 -0.90
C GLN A 67 6.51 9.94 -0.93
N ALA A 68 5.99 8.85 -0.36
CA ALA A 68 4.75 8.27 -0.79
C ALA A 68 4.03 7.46 0.29
N ALA A 69 4.36 7.68 1.56
CA ALA A 69 3.57 7.13 2.64
C ALA A 69 2.12 7.65 2.55
N ALA A 70 1.15 6.79 2.87
CA ALA A 70 -0.26 7.21 2.94
C ALA A 70 -0.55 8.02 4.20
N VAL A 71 0.16 7.72 5.30
CA VAL A 71 0.09 8.47 6.54
C VAL A 71 1.24 9.47 6.59
N PRO A 72 0.98 10.75 6.92
CA PRO A 72 2.04 11.76 7.06
C PRO A 72 3.09 11.39 8.11
N ALA A 73 4.37 11.57 7.75
CA ALA A 73 5.51 11.23 8.60
C ALA A 73 5.42 11.79 10.03
N PRO A 74 5.06 13.07 10.28
CA PRO A 74 5.00 13.61 11.63
C PRO A 74 4.02 12.87 12.55
N LEU A 75 2.93 12.31 12.01
CA LEU A 75 1.92 11.61 12.81
C LEU A 75 2.41 10.25 13.29
N ILE A 76 3.35 9.62 12.55
CA ILE A 76 3.91 8.31 12.88
C ILE A 76 5.25 8.44 13.59
N LEU A 77 6.13 9.32 13.15
CA LEU A 77 7.47 9.49 13.73
C LEU A 77 7.42 10.09 15.13
N ASN A 78 6.54 11.06 15.40
CA ASN A 78 6.38 11.59 16.76
C ASN A 78 5.88 10.50 17.72
N ALA A 79 4.92 9.68 17.27
CA ALA A 79 4.42 8.55 18.07
C ALA A 79 5.52 7.52 18.36
N LEU A 80 6.30 7.20 17.33
CA LEU A 80 7.44 6.29 17.44
C LEU A 80 8.53 6.82 18.38
N GLU A 81 8.84 8.11 18.31
CA GLU A 81 9.82 8.76 19.20
C GLU A 81 9.37 8.72 20.65
N GLN A 82 8.11 9.05 20.94
CA GLN A 82 7.60 8.98 22.30
C GLN A 82 7.62 7.54 22.84
N MET A 83 7.19 6.56 22.04
CA MET A 83 7.23 5.15 22.41
C MET A 83 8.65 4.60 22.64
N TYR A 84 9.66 5.19 22.00
CA TYR A 84 11.05 4.78 22.17
C TYR A 84 11.71 5.41 23.41
N ILE A 85 11.30 6.63 23.77
CA ILE A 85 11.82 7.36 24.94
C ILE A 85 11.19 6.86 26.24
N GLU A 86 9.88 6.66 26.25
CA GLU A 86 9.17 6.08 27.38
C GLU A 86 9.41 4.58 27.35
N ASP A 87 10.40 4.07 28.10
CA ASP A 87 10.68 2.63 28.21
C ASP A 87 9.39 1.91 28.66
N ILE A 88 8.69 1.28 27.70
CA ILE A 88 7.36 0.67 27.86
C ILE A 88 7.52 -0.65 28.64
N GLN A 89 8.06 -0.60 29.85
CA GLN A 89 8.26 -1.80 30.66
C GLN A 89 6.92 -2.40 31.11
N HIS A 90 5.89 -1.55 31.30
CA HIS A 90 4.52 -1.96 31.62
C HIS A 90 3.50 -0.98 31.03
N PRO A 91 3.06 -1.15 29.77
CA PRO A 91 2.01 -0.31 29.20
C PRO A 91 0.71 -0.61 29.95
N GLN A 92 0.26 0.34 30.77
CA GLN A 92 -1.14 0.34 31.18
C GLN A 92 -1.95 0.67 29.93
N ILE A 93 -2.61 -0.33 29.36
CA ILE A 93 -3.54 -0.10 28.25
C ILE A 93 -4.75 0.62 28.84
N THR A 94 -4.65 1.94 28.95
CA THR A 94 -5.67 2.73 29.60
C THR A 94 -6.76 3.02 28.59
N THR A 95 -7.86 2.27 28.73
CA THR A 95 -9.17 2.50 28.11
C THR A 95 -9.18 2.66 26.59
N LEU A 96 -9.50 1.56 25.91
CA LEU A 96 -10.02 1.50 24.53
C LEU A 96 -11.35 2.27 24.42
N SER A 97 -11.28 3.58 24.63
CA SER A 97 -12.40 4.51 24.54
C SER A 97 -12.49 5.09 23.12
N SER A 98 -13.65 5.67 22.79
CA SER A 98 -13.86 6.38 21.52
C SER A 98 -12.77 7.45 21.33
N LEU A 99 -12.08 7.43 20.19
CA LEU A 99 -11.06 8.42 19.87
C LEU A 99 -11.74 9.77 19.61
N VAL A 100 -11.74 10.65 20.60
CA VAL A 100 -12.28 12.01 20.46
C VAL A 100 -11.15 12.95 20.09
N ILE A 101 -11.22 13.52 18.89
CA ILE A 101 -10.21 14.46 18.40
C ILE A 101 -10.69 15.89 18.66
N PRO A 102 -9.99 16.69 19.49
CA PRO A 102 -10.34 18.10 19.70
C PRO A 102 -10.14 18.93 18.43
N ASN A 103 -11.08 19.84 18.14
CA ASN A 103 -11.01 20.70 16.95
C ASN A 103 -9.80 21.64 16.90
N ARG A 104 -9.20 21.95 18.06
CA ARG A 104 -8.02 22.82 18.18
C ARG A 104 -6.70 22.06 18.32
N LEU A 105 -6.73 20.74 18.20
CA LEU A 105 -5.54 19.92 18.31
C LEU A 105 -4.56 20.24 17.18
N GLU A 106 -3.32 20.55 17.55
CA GLU A 106 -2.23 20.69 16.59
C GLU A 106 -1.70 19.30 16.18
N GLY A 107 -1.23 19.17 14.94
CA GLY A 107 -0.76 17.87 14.42
C GLY A 107 0.46 17.32 15.15
N ASN A 108 1.30 18.18 15.73
CA ASN A 108 2.46 17.78 16.55
C ASN A 108 2.03 17.02 17.82
N ALA A 109 0.92 17.41 18.44
CA ALA A 109 0.39 16.83 19.67
C ALA A 109 -0.57 15.64 19.41
N PHE A 110 -0.89 15.33 18.14
CA PHE A 110 -1.81 14.24 17.82
C PHE A 110 -1.35 12.88 18.35
N HIS A 111 -0.05 12.62 18.31
CA HIS A 111 0.52 11.36 18.78
C HIS A 111 0.13 11.05 20.24
N GLU A 112 0.04 12.06 21.11
CA GLU A 112 -0.30 11.95 22.54
C GLU A 112 -1.67 11.28 22.78
N LEU A 113 -2.58 11.31 21.81
CA LEU A 113 -3.89 10.61 21.88
C LEU A 113 -3.78 9.09 21.69
N SER A 114 -2.62 8.61 21.26
CA SER A 114 -2.38 7.22 20.86
C SER A 114 -1.16 6.59 21.53
N THR A 115 -0.39 7.37 22.31
CA THR A 115 0.88 6.99 22.94
C THR A 115 0.88 7.23 24.45
N GLY A 116 1.98 6.86 25.09
CA GLY A 116 2.20 7.00 26.52
C GLY A 116 1.15 6.30 27.38
N LYS A 117 0.56 7.01 28.35
CA LYS A 117 -0.48 6.46 29.24
C LYS A 117 -1.77 6.08 28.50
N GLN A 118 -1.99 6.55 27.27
CA GLN A 118 -3.16 6.23 26.47
C GLN A 118 -2.77 5.40 25.22
N LEU A 119 -1.84 4.45 25.40
CA LEU A 119 -1.36 3.62 24.30
C LEU A 119 -2.51 2.87 23.63
N ARG A 120 -2.75 3.19 22.35
CA ARG A 120 -3.73 2.48 21.51
C ARG A 120 -3.02 1.36 20.75
N LEU A 121 -3.67 0.21 20.63
CA LEU A 121 -3.11 -0.90 19.86
C LEU A 121 -3.01 -0.55 18.36
N ASP A 122 -3.91 0.30 17.84
CA ASP A 122 -3.91 0.72 16.43
C ASP A 122 -2.53 1.26 15.99
N ILE A 123 -1.89 2.13 16.80
CA ILE A 123 -0.59 2.70 16.41
C ILE A 123 0.52 1.65 16.36
N ILE A 124 0.50 0.65 17.25
CA ILE A 124 1.41 -0.50 17.19
C ILE A 124 1.19 -1.27 15.88
N GLY A 125 -0.06 -1.52 15.50
CA GLY A 125 -0.41 -2.19 14.25
C GLY A 125 0.11 -1.45 13.02
N VAL A 126 0.02 -0.13 13.00
CA VAL A 126 0.57 0.72 11.93
C VAL A 126 2.11 0.62 11.89
N LEU A 127 2.78 0.78 13.02
CA LEU A 127 4.25 0.72 13.11
C LEU A 127 4.79 -0.65 12.69
N CYS A 128 4.19 -1.74 13.14
CA CYS A 128 4.56 -3.09 12.73
C CYS A 128 4.39 -3.28 11.23
N ALA A 129 3.25 -2.86 10.66
CA ALA A 129 3.01 -3.00 9.23
C ALA A 129 4.03 -2.21 8.39
N ILE A 130 4.33 -0.95 8.76
CA ILE A 130 5.36 -0.15 8.07
C ILE A 130 6.75 -0.78 8.22
N ALA A 131 7.13 -1.24 9.42
CA ALA A 131 8.41 -1.90 9.64
C ALA A 131 8.55 -3.18 8.80
N GLY A 132 7.49 -3.98 8.70
CA GLY A 132 7.47 -5.18 7.86
C GLY A 132 7.65 -4.84 6.38
N GLN A 133 6.98 -3.80 5.88
CA GLN A 133 7.18 -3.30 4.51
C GLN A 133 8.61 -2.81 4.27
N ALA A 134 9.14 -2.00 5.19
CA ALA A 134 10.52 -1.51 5.13
C ALA A 134 11.54 -2.65 5.04
N CYS A 135 11.32 -3.72 5.82
CA CYS A 135 12.14 -4.92 5.78
C CYS A 135 12.07 -5.62 4.41
N CYS A 136 10.89 -5.72 3.79
CA CYS A 136 10.72 -6.23 2.42
C CYS A 136 11.51 -5.39 1.39
N PHE A 137 11.64 -4.08 1.60
CA PHE A 137 12.44 -3.18 0.75
C PHE A 137 13.94 -3.18 1.05
N ALA A 138 14.42 -4.13 1.85
CA ALA A 138 15.84 -4.26 2.17
C ALA A 138 16.43 -3.09 2.97
N LEU A 139 15.59 -2.38 3.73
CA LEU A 139 16.00 -1.42 4.75
C LEU A 139 16.44 -2.13 6.06
N GLY A 140 17.16 -1.42 6.93
CA GLY A 140 17.59 -1.93 8.24
C GLY A 140 18.48 -3.18 8.23
N GLN A 141 19.30 -3.37 7.18
CA GLN A 141 20.15 -4.56 6.98
C GLN A 141 21.09 -4.86 8.16
N ASP A 142 21.55 -3.81 8.83
CA ASP A 142 22.43 -3.87 9.99
C ASP A 142 21.76 -4.55 11.21
N LYS A 143 20.44 -4.46 11.36
CA LYS A 143 19.69 -5.14 12.43
C LYS A 143 19.63 -6.66 12.29
N PHE A 144 19.86 -7.17 11.08
CA PHE A 144 19.77 -8.59 10.76
C PHE A 144 21.14 -9.21 10.44
N ARG A 145 22.23 -8.72 11.06
CA ARG A 145 23.56 -9.33 10.90
C ARG A 145 23.71 -10.64 11.68
N GLY A 146 24.68 -11.45 11.27
CA GLY A 146 25.06 -12.71 11.94
C GLY A 146 24.51 -13.99 11.26
N PRO A 147 24.87 -15.17 11.79
CA PRO A 147 24.61 -16.47 11.14
C PRO A 147 23.12 -16.76 10.89
N THR A 148 22.24 -16.32 11.80
CA THR A 148 20.78 -16.49 11.70
C THR A 148 20.06 -15.26 11.13
N GLY A 149 20.82 -14.24 10.73
CA GLY A 149 20.31 -12.93 10.32
C GLY A 149 19.36 -12.98 9.12
N ALA A 150 19.75 -13.72 8.07
CA ALA A 150 18.94 -13.88 6.86
C ALA A 150 17.59 -14.56 7.15
N ALA A 151 17.57 -15.60 7.99
CA ALA A 151 16.34 -16.29 8.38
C ALA A 151 15.42 -15.38 9.21
N ARG A 152 15.97 -14.69 10.22
CA ARG A 152 15.22 -13.72 11.02
C ARG A 152 14.63 -12.61 10.16
N ARG A 153 15.38 -12.12 9.16
CA ARG A 153 14.92 -11.09 8.23
C ARG A 153 13.78 -11.58 7.35
N ALA A 154 13.85 -12.81 6.85
CA ALA A 154 12.78 -13.39 6.03
C ALA A 154 11.49 -13.63 6.82
N GLU A 155 11.60 -13.93 8.13
CA GLU A 155 10.47 -14.16 9.02
C GLU A 155 9.85 -12.85 9.55
N PHE A 156 10.65 -11.79 9.69
CA PHE A 156 10.23 -10.53 10.31
C PHE A 156 8.96 -9.91 9.70
N PRO A 157 8.82 -9.75 8.36
CA PRO A 157 7.58 -9.21 7.77
C PRO A 157 6.35 -10.08 8.06
N LYS A 158 6.50 -11.40 8.10
CA LYS A 158 5.41 -12.34 8.40
C LYS A 158 4.95 -12.16 9.86
N ARG A 159 5.89 -12.06 10.80
CA ARG A 159 5.59 -11.75 12.21
C ARG A 159 4.88 -10.42 12.35
N MET A 160 5.40 -9.35 11.74
CA MET A 160 4.79 -8.02 11.80
C MET A 160 3.36 -7.98 11.23
N MET A 161 3.10 -8.72 10.15
CA MET A 161 1.76 -8.86 9.58
C MET A 161 0.81 -9.59 10.55
N VAL A 162 1.25 -10.68 11.20
CA VAL A 162 0.44 -11.37 12.22
C VAL A 162 0.09 -10.45 13.39
N ILE A 163 1.03 -9.61 13.84
CA ILE A 163 0.77 -8.62 14.89
C ILE A 163 -0.25 -7.57 14.43
N ASN A 164 -0.12 -7.06 13.20
CA ASN A 164 -1.09 -6.14 12.60
C ASN A 164 -2.50 -6.77 12.53
N ASP A 165 -2.62 -8.07 12.25
CA ASP A 165 -3.89 -8.81 12.22
C ASP A 165 -4.55 -8.91 13.59
N LEU A 166 -3.74 -9.25 14.60
CA LEU A 166 -4.19 -9.31 15.99
C LEU A 166 -4.69 -7.93 16.45
N VAL A 167 -3.90 -6.87 16.20
CA VAL A 167 -4.29 -5.49 16.49
C VAL A 167 -5.60 -5.13 15.82
N THR A 168 -5.71 -5.37 14.51
CA THR A 168 -6.92 -5.04 13.73
C THR A 168 -8.15 -5.75 14.29
N THR A 169 -8.01 -7.04 14.60
CA THR A 169 -9.10 -7.86 15.12
C THR A 169 -9.54 -7.37 16.50
N ILE A 170 -8.60 -7.12 17.40
CA ILE A 170 -8.89 -6.61 18.76
C ILE A 170 -9.52 -5.21 18.67
N CYS A 171 -8.97 -4.30 17.87
CA CYS A 171 -9.48 -2.92 17.78
C CYS A 171 -10.91 -2.88 17.20
N ARG A 172 -11.23 -3.74 16.22
CA ARG A 172 -12.59 -3.87 15.68
C ARG A 172 -13.62 -4.40 16.68
N MET A 173 -13.19 -5.17 17.69
CA MET A 173 -14.11 -5.67 18.73
C MET A 173 -14.46 -4.61 19.78
N VAL A 174 -13.62 -3.59 19.95
CA VAL A 174 -13.73 -2.67 21.10
C VAL A 174 -13.96 -1.23 20.70
N THR A 175 -13.48 -0.82 19.53
CA THR A 175 -13.50 0.57 19.10
C THR A 175 -14.28 0.73 17.81
N LEU A 176 -15.04 1.83 17.72
CA LEU A 176 -15.64 2.26 16.46
C LEU A 176 -14.55 2.65 15.46
N THR A 177 -14.86 2.48 14.18
CA THR A 177 -13.98 2.83 13.06
C THR A 177 -13.54 4.30 13.15
N ASN A 178 -12.24 4.50 13.38
CA ASN A 178 -11.59 5.81 13.56
C ASN A 178 -10.36 5.94 12.64
N ASP A 179 -9.77 7.13 12.54
CA ASP A 179 -8.66 7.41 11.60
C ASP A 179 -7.48 6.43 11.75
N LEU A 180 -7.12 6.06 12.99
CA LEU A 180 -6.04 5.10 13.25
C LEU A 180 -6.38 3.69 12.76
N THR A 181 -7.64 3.28 12.90
CA THR A 181 -8.12 2.00 12.36
C THR A 181 -8.03 1.97 10.83
N ILE A 182 -8.37 3.07 10.15
CA ILE A 182 -8.21 3.17 8.68
C ILE A 182 -6.74 3.09 8.29
N TRP A 183 -5.85 3.79 9.00
CA TRP A 183 -4.41 3.70 8.75
C TRP A 183 -3.89 2.28 8.97
N THR A 184 -4.32 1.62 10.04
CA THR A 184 -3.95 0.23 10.36
C THR A 184 -4.39 -0.72 9.24
N LEU A 185 -5.64 -0.59 8.77
CA LEU A 185 -6.18 -1.39 7.66
C LEU A 185 -5.50 -1.10 6.33
N HIS A 186 -5.16 0.16 6.06
CA HIS A 186 -4.44 0.54 4.86
C HIS A 186 -3.05 -0.10 4.82
N GLU A 187 -2.28 0.06 5.91
CA GLU A 187 -0.95 -0.56 6.01
C GLU A 187 -1.02 -2.10 6.03
N SER A 188 -2.12 -2.67 6.52
CA SER A 188 -2.42 -4.11 6.47
C SER A 188 -2.53 -4.65 5.03
N VAL A 189 -3.20 -3.92 4.14
CA VAL A 189 -3.29 -4.27 2.71
C VAL A 189 -1.90 -4.26 2.07
N LEU A 190 -1.11 -3.23 2.36
CA LEU A 190 0.23 -3.07 1.79
C LEU A 190 1.18 -4.18 2.23
N ILE A 191 1.31 -4.44 3.53
CA ILE A 191 2.21 -5.51 4.01
C ILE A 191 1.77 -6.88 3.50
N SER A 192 0.47 -7.17 3.46
CA SER A 192 -0.05 -8.44 2.94
C SER A 192 0.27 -8.63 1.46
N SER A 193 0.20 -7.55 0.65
CA SER A 193 0.58 -7.61 -0.76
C SER A 193 2.07 -7.93 -1.00
N LEU A 194 2.94 -7.55 -0.06
CA LEU A 194 4.37 -7.85 -0.12
C LEU A 194 4.71 -9.26 0.40
N VAL A 195 3.90 -9.81 1.31
CA VAL A 195 4.15 -11.12 1.94
C VAL A 195 3.54 -12.28 1.16
N HIS A 196 2.31 -12.13 0.65
CA HIS A 196 1.55 -13.21 -0.02
C HIS A 196 1.34 -12.99 -1.53
N SER A 197 1.97 -11.94 -2.10
CA SER A 197 1.67 -11.39 -3.44
C SER A 197 0.27 -10.75 -3.53
N TYR A 198 0.10 -9.84 -4.50
CA TYR A 198 -1.15 -9.11 -4.76
C TYR A 198 -2.39 -9.99 -4.91
N PRO A 199 -2.34 -11.12 -5.63
CA PRO A 199 -3.56 -11.85 -5.93
C PRO A 199 -4.07 -12.77 -4.82
N SER A 200 -3.39 -12.83 -3.67
CA SER A 200 -3.83 -13.74 -2.61
C SER A 200 -5.24 -13.38 -2.10
N SER A 201 -6.07 -14.41 -1.88
CA SER A 201 -7.41 -14.27 -1.29
C SER A 201 -7.38 -13.49 0.03
N VAL A 202 -6.31 -13.66 0.82
CA VAL A 202 -6.09 -12.90 2.06
C VAL A 202 -5.97 -11.40 1.80
N THR A 203 -5.18 -10.98 0.81
CA THR A 203 -5.03 -9.55 0.53
C THR A 203 -6.30 -8.94 -0.07
N TRP A 204 -7.04 -9.69 -0.90
CA TRP A 204 -8.36 -9.28 -1.40
C TRP A 204 -9.37 -9.06 -0.27
N HIS A 205 -9.43 -9.98 0.71
CA HIS A 205 -10.30 -9.83 1.87
C HIS A 205 -9.97 -8.57 2.67
N ARG A 206 -8.67 -8.28 2.87
CA ARG A 206 -8.22 -7.04 3.55
C ARG A 206 -8.62 -5.79 2.77
N LEU A 207 -8.47 -5.79 1.44
CA LEU A 207 -8.87 -4.67 0.60
C LEU A 207 -10.38 -4.41 0.67
N GLY A 208 -11.19 -5.47 0.69
CA GLY A 208 -12.64 -5.39 0.92
C GLY A 208 -12.95 -4.78 2.29
N GLY A 209 -12.27 -5.25 3.35
CA GLY A 209 -12.42 -4.71 4.70
C GLY A 209 -12.05 -3.23 4.81
N LEU A 210 -10.93 -2.80 4.21
CA LEU A 210 -10.53 -1.40 4.13
C LEU A 210 -11.58 -0.57 3.40
N SER A 211 -12.09 -1.09 2.26
CA SER A 211 -13.12 -0.44 1.47
C SER A 211 -14.38 -0.17 2.27
N THR A 212 -14.87 -1.17 2.99
CA THR A 212 -16.05 -1.02 3.87
C THR A 212 -15.83 0.04 4.93
N SER A 213 -14.66 0.05 5.59
CA SER A 213 -14.36 1.03 6.64
C SER A 213 -14.19 2.47 6.11
N ILE A 214 -13.69 2.65 4.88
CA ILE A 214 -13.66 3.96 4.19
C ILE A 214 -15.08 4.49 3.95
N PHE A 215 -16.01 3.62 3.56
CA PHE A 215 -17.42 3.99 3.38
C PHE A 215 -18.10 4.29 4.71
N GLU A 216 -17.88 3.45 5.72
CA GLU A 216 -18.41 3.60 7.08
C GLU A 216 -18.01 4.94 7.70
N MET A 217 -16.75 5.34 7.56
CA MET A 217 -16.26 6.64 8.06
C MET A 217 -16.69 7.83 7.18
N GLY A 218 -17.19 7.58 5.97
CA GLY A 218 -17.60 8.64 5.04
C GLY A 218 -16.43 9.39 4.39
N LEU A 219 -15.24 8.78 4.31
CA LEU A 219 -14.04 9.41 3.72
C LEU A 219 -14.17 9.74 2.22
N HIS A 220 -15.20 9.19 1.56
CA HIS A 220 -15.51 9.42 0.15
C HIS A 220 -16.41 10.64 -0.09
N ARG A 221 -16.99 11.24 0.96
CA ARG A 221 -17.92 12.39 0.87
C ARG A 221 -17.33 13.70 1.40
N ASP A 222 -16.06 13.69 1.79
CA ASP A 222 -15.37 14.80 2.47
C ASP A 222 -16.23 15.44 3.59
N PHE A 223 -16.87 14.59 4.39
CA PHE A 223 -17.80 15.05 5.42
C PHE A 223 -17.08 15.53 6.70
N GLY A 224 -17.59 16.62 7.27
CA GLY A 224 -17.13 17.19 8.53
C GLY A 224 -16.05 18.26 8.41
N ASN A 225 -15.70 18.88 9.55
CA ASN A 225 -14.64 19.88 9.65
C ASN A 225 -13.50 19.40 10.57
N PRO A 226 -12.78 18.31 10.21
CA PRO A 226 -11.62 17.90 10.98
C PRO A 226 -10.49 18.93 10.87
N PRO A 227 -9.54 18.95 11.83
CA PRO A 227 -8.29 19.68 11.69
C PRO A 227 -7.60 19.41 10.34
N ILE A 228 -6.94 20.43 9.79
CA ILE A 228 -6.35 20.39 8.43
C ILE A 228 -5.44 19.18 8.24
N PHE A 229 -4.59 18.86 9.22
CA PHE A 229 -3.65 17.73 9.10
C PHE A 229 -4.36 16.37 8.97
N LEU A 230 -5.52 16.19 9.63
CA LEU A 230 -6.32 14.97 9.50
C LEU A 230 -7.07 14.94 8.17
N ARG A 231 -7.58 16.08 7.71
CA ARG A 231 -8.19 16.18 6.39
C ARG A 231 -7.22 15.72 5.30
N GLU A 232 -5.99 16.22 5.35
CA GLU A 232 -4.94 15.82 4.40
C GLU A 232 -4.59 14.33 4.52
N SER A 233 -4.47 13.79 5.74
CA SER A 233 -4.25 12.35 5.95
C SER A 233 -5.38 11.50 5.36
N ARG A 234 -6.64 11.89 5.58
CA ARG A 234 -7.83 11.23 5.03
C ARG A 234 -7.83 11.22 3.50
N HIS A 235 -7.57 12.38 2.87
CA HIS A 235 -7.47 12.48 1.41
C HIS A 235 -6.35 11.60 0.86
N GLN A 236 -5.18 11.59 1.51
CA GLN A 236 -4.05 10.77 1.08
C GLN A 236 -4.39 9.28 1.15
N VAL A 237 -4.93 8.81 2.28
CA VAL A 237 -5.29 7.40 2.46
C VAL A 237 -6.42 6.99 1.51
N HIS A 238 -7.42 7.84 1.28
CA HIS A 238 -8.47 7.55 0.30
C HIS A 238 -7.91 7.40 -1.11
N ARG A 239 -7.11 8.38 -1.58
CA ARG A 239 -6.46 8.32 -2.90
C ARG A 239 -5.57 7.08 -3.06
N ARG A 240 -4.80 6.74 -2.01
CA ARG A 240 -3.94 5.55 -1.97
C ARG A 240 -4.72 4.26 -2.03
N SER A 241 -5.87 4.22 -1.36
CA SER A 241 -6.78 3.08 -1.40
C SER A 241 -7.38 2.90 -2.80
N SER A 242 -7.74 3.98 -3.49
CA SER A 242 -8.19 3.92 -4.89
C SER A 242 -7.09 3.40 -5.82
N TRP A 243 -5.84 3.82 -5.63
CA TRP A 243 -4.71 3.27 -6.39
C TRP A 243 -4.49 1.78 -6.12
N ASN A 244 -4.55 1.35 -4.86
CA ASN A 244 -4.49 -0.06 -4.52
C ASN A 244 -5.58 -0.84 -5.27
N ARG A 245 -6.83 -0.35 -5.27
CA ARG A 245 -7.92 -1.01 -6.04
C ARG A 245 -7.61 -1.14 -7.53
N VAL A 246 -7.05 -0.12 -8.17
CA VAL A 246 -6.63 -0.19 -9.59
C VAL A 246 -5.57 -1.27 -9.78
N ARG A 247 -4.57 -1.34 -8.89
CA ARG A 247 -3.53 -2.37 -8.97
C ARG A 247 -4.10 -3.77 -8.86
N PHE A 248 -5.03 -3.99 -7.93
CA PHE A 248 -5.73 -5.27 -7.76
C PHE A 248 -6.56 -5.64 -8.98
N LEU A 249 -7.28 -4.68 -9.56
CA LEU A 249 -8.03 -4.87 -10.79
C LEU A 249 -7.12 -5.24 -11.97
N MET A 250 -5.93 -4.65 -12.08
CA MET A 250 -4.96 -5.04 -13.10
C MET A 250 -4.33 -6.41 -12.80
N SER A 251 -4.19 -6.79 -11.52
CA SER A 251 -3.65 -8.09 -11.14
C SER A 251 -4.56 -9.25 -11.56
N THR A 252 -5.88 -9.09 -11.63
CA THR A 252 -6.77 -10.18 -12.10
C THR A 252 -6.48 -10.56 -13.55
N PHE A 253 -6.28 -9.56 -14.43
CA PHE A 253 -5.90 -9.83 -15.81
C PHE A 253 -4.52 -10.46 -15.90
N TRP A 254 -3.57 -10.02 -15.07
CA TRP A 254 -2.23 -10.60 -15.02
C TRP A 254 -2.26 -12.09 -14.68
N GLU A 255 -3.08 -12.52 -13.72
CA GLU A 255 -3.24 -13.93 -13.36
C GLU A 255 -3.79 -14.76 -14.53
N GLU A 256 -4.87 -14.31 -15.17
CA GLU A 256 -5.44 -14.99 -16.34
C GLU A 256 -4.40 -15.14 -17.46
N ILE A 257 -3.60 -14.09 -17.71
CA ILE A 257 -2.54 -14.13 -18.72
C ILE A 257 -1.44 -15.12 -18.32
N LEU A 258 -1.07 -15.17 -17.04
CA LEU A 258 -0.07 -16.12 -16.55
C LEU A 258 -0.53 -17.56 -16.68
N GLU A 259 -1.79 -17.87 -16.34
CA GLU A 259 -2.34 -19.21 -16.52
C GLU A 259 -2.21 -19.67 -17.98
N LEU A 260 -2.58 -18.80 -18.93
CA LEU A 260 -2.43 -19.07 -20.36
C LEU A 260 -0.96 -19.14 -20.82
N SER A 261 -0.04 -18.49 -20.11
CA SER A 261 1.39 -18.54 -20.45
C SER A 261 2.03 -19.90 -20.17
N LEU A 262 1.41 -20.70 -19.29
CA LEU A 262 1.83 -22.07 -18.95
C LEU A 262 1.33 -23.11 -19.96
N ASP A 263 0.26 -22.78 -20.70
CA ASP A 263 -0.32 -23.65 -21.71
C ASP A 263 0.54 -23.72 -22.98
N TYR A 264 0.37 -24.82 -23.73
CA TYR A 264 1.01 -24.95 -25.04
C TYR A 264 0.38 -23.97 -26.03
N PRO A 265 1.17 -23.31 -26.91
CA PRO A 265 0.63 -22.38 -27.89
C PRO A 265 -0.36 -23.08 -28.85
N SER A 266 -1.65 -22.85 -28.61
CA SER A 266 -2.78 -23.30 -29.45
C SER A 266 -3.63 -22.13 -29.97
N SER A 267 -4.42 -22.36 -31.02
CA SER A 267 -5.40 -21.36 -31.50
C SER A 267 -6.39 -20.94 -30.39
N LYS A 268 -6.76 -21.88 -29.51
CA LYS A 268 -7.65 -21.61 -28.37
C LYS A 268 -7.01 -20.63 -27.38
N THR A 269 -5.73 -20.83 -27.06
CA THR A 269 -4.96 -19.93 -26.18
C THR A 269 -4.89 -18.51 -26.76
N ALA A 270 -4.67 -18.39 -28.07
CA ALA A 270 -4.66 -17.10 -28.76
C ALA A 270 -6.03 -16.39 -28.72
N ASP A 271 -7.12 -17.14 -28.88
CA ASP A 271 -8.48 -16.57 -28.78
C ASP A 271 -8.82 -16.11 -27.36
N GLN A 272 -8.37 -16.86 -26.33
CA GLN A 272 -8.50 -16.45 -24.93
C GLN A 272 -7.68 -15.19 -24.62
N LEU A 273 -6.46 -15.06 -25.14
CA LEU A 273 -5.65 -13.85 -24.98
C LEU A 273 -6.31 -12.63 -25.63
N ARG A 274 -6.94 -12.79 -26.81
CA ARG A 274 -7.71 -11.72 -27.46
C ARG A 274 -8.95 -11.34 -26.66
N ASP A 275 -9.60 -12.30 -26.01
CA ASP A 275 -10.71 -12.02 -25.09
C ASP A 275 -10.26 -11.20 -23.87
N ILE A 276 -9.13 -11.58 -23.24
CA ILE A 276 -8.55 -10.82 -22.12
C ILE A 276 -8.25 -9.39 -22.57
N SER A 277 -7.61 -9.21 -23.73
CA SER A 277 -7.31 -7.88 -24.29
C SER A 277 -8.58 -7.05 -24.48
N ARG A 278 -9.65 -7.65 -25.03
CA ARG A 278 -10.96 -7.00 -25.23
C ARG A 278 -11.62 -6.59 -23.92
N ARG A 279 -11.34 -7.25 -22.79
CA ARG A 279 -11.86 -6.87 -21.46
C ARG A 279 -10.96 -5.88 -20.73
N CYS A 280 -9.64 -6.03 -20.83
CA CYS A 280 -8.66 -5.24 -20.11
C CYS A 280 -8.70 -3.76 -20.52
N GLN A 281 -8.73 -3.47 -21.82
CA GLN A 281 -8.72 -2.10 -22.32
C GLN A 281 -9.96 -1.30 -21.88
N PRO A 282 -11.21 -1.75 -22.09
CA PRO A 282 -12.38 -1.03 -21.60
C PRO A 282 -12.42 -0.89 -20.07
N THR A 283 -11.90 -1.89 -19.34
CA THR A 283 -11.81 -1.81 -17.88
C THR A 283 -10.87 -0.69 -17.44
N TRP A 284 -9.70 -0.56 -18.08
CA TRP A 284 -8.79 0.56 -17.85
C TRP A 284 -9.41 1.91 -18.24
N GLU A 285 -10.05 1.99 -19.42
CA GLU A 285 -10.70 3.21 -19.92
C GLU A 285 -11.90 3.67 -19.06
N SER A 286 -12.54 2.74 -18.34
CA SER A 286 -13.64 3.06 -17.42
C SER A 286 -13.19 3.69 -16.10
N LEU A 287 -11.89 3.74 -15.82
CA LEU A 287 -11.39 4.33 -14.57
C LEU A 287 -11.65 5.85 -14.54
N PRO A 288 -11.88 6.43 -13.34
CA PRO A 288 -11.97 7.87 -13.20
C PRO A 288 -10.74 8.61 -13.77
N GLY A 289 -10.97 9.75 -14.43
CA GLY A 289 -9.91 10.55 -15.06
C GLY A 289 -8.74 10.92 -14.12
N HIS A 290 -9.01 11.08 -12.82
CA HIS A 290 -7.97 11.39 -11.82
C HIS A 290 -7.07 10.20 -11.47
N LEU A 291 -7.38 8.99 -11.93
CA LEU A 291 -6.56 7.78 -11.81
C LEU A 291 -5.80 7.47 -13.11
N HIS A 292 -6.07 8.21 -14.20
CA HIS A 292 -5.36 8.04 -15.46
C HIS A 292 -4.03 8.77 -15.47
N PHE A 293 -2.99 8.06 -15.90
CA PHE A 293 -1.71 8.68 -16.19
C PHE A 293 -1.81 9.55 -17.44
N SER A 294 -1.26 10.76 -17.32
CA SER A 294 -0.93 11.62 -18.45
C SER A 294 0.50 12.08 -18.29
N PRO A 295 1.33 12.11 -19.36
CA PRO A 295 2.68 12.66 -19.29
C PRO A 295 2.73 14.10 -18.74
N THR A 296 1.64 14.85 -18.93
CA THR A 296 1.50 16.23 -18.43
C THR A 296 1.30 16.33 -16.92
N CYS A 297 1.01 15.23 -16.21
CA CYS A 297 0.79 15.25 -14.76
C CYS A 297 2.00 15.80 -13.99
N TRP A 298 3.21 15.57 -14.50
CA TRP A 298 4.47 16.09 -13.98
C TRP A 298 4.60 17.62 -14.12
N MET A 299 3.82 18.24 -15.01
CA MET A 299 3.83 19.69 -15.29
C MET A 299 2.65 20.44 -14.62
N GLN A 300 1.67 19.71 -14.09
CA GLN A 300 0.42 20.28 -13.56
C GLN A 300 0.51 20.73 -12.09
N GLY A 301 1.71 20.76 -11.50
CA GLY A 301 1.89 21.11 -10.09
C GLY A 301 1.32 20.07 -9.10
N LEU A 302 1.03 18.86 -9.57
CA LEU A 302 0.61 17.75 -8.72
C LEU A 302 1.76 17.32 -7.79
N PRO A 303 1.45 16.82 -6.57
CA PRO A 303 2.48 16.25 -5.72
C PRO A 303 3.20 15.10 -6.44
N VAL A 304 4.53 15.05 -6.34
CA VAL A 304 5.35 14.03 -7.02
C VAL A 304 4.88 12.61 -6.67
N SER A 305 4.45 12.40 -5.44
CA SER A 305 3.88 11.14 -4.95
C SER A 305 2.67 10.68 -5.77
N VAL A 306 1.82 11.61 -6.21
CA VAL A 306 0.65 11.35 -7.06
C VAL A 306 1.10 11.01 -8.47
N CYS A 307 2.01 11.79 -9.07
CA CYS A 307 2.53 11.51 -10.41
C CYS A 307 3.16 10.11 -10.50
N LEU A 308 3.90 9.71 -9.46
CA LEU A 308 4.48 8.36 -9.35
C LEU A 308 3.43 7.27 -9.29
N MET A 309 2.39 7.43 -8.46
CA MET A 309 1.30 6.45 -8.37
C MET A 309 0.59 6.26 -9.71
N LEU A 310 0.26 7.37 -10.39
CA LEU A 310 -0.36 7.33 -11.71
C LEU A 310 0.54 6.61 -12.72
N THR A 311 1.83 6.95 -12.71
CA THR A 311 2.80 6.31 -13.61
C THR A 311 2.90 4.81 -13.35
N LEU A 312 2.97 4.38 -12.08
CA LEU A 312 3.04 2.97 -11.72
C LEU A 312 1.76 2.22 -12.11
N ALA A 313 0.58 2.81 -11.90
CA ALA A 313 -0.68 2.20 -12.33
C ALA A 313 -0.71 1.97 -13.85
N TYR A 314 -0.26 2.96 -14.62
CA TYR A 314 -0.17 2.85 -16.07
C TYR A 314 0.88 1.85 -16.53
N LEU A 315 2.03 1.77 -15.86
CA LEU A 315 3.03 0.74 -16.13
C LEU A 315 2.50 -0.67 -15.85
N THR A 316 1.68 -0.87 -14.80
CA THR A 316 1.02 -2.16 -14.54
C THR A 316 0.05 -2.52 -15.67
N TYR A 317 -0.75 -1.56 -16.14
CA TYR A 317 -1.62 -1.76 -17.30
C TYR A 317 -0.84 -2.12 -18.57
N LEU A 318 0.17 -1.32 -18.93
CA LEU A 318 1.01 -1.58 -20.10
C LEU A 318 1.76 -2.91 -20.02
N TYR A 319 2.12 -3.35 -18.82
CA TYR A 319 2.77 -4.64 -18.63
C TYR A 319 1.83 -5.81 -18.96
N ASN A 320 0.55 -5.71 -18.60
CA ASN A 320 -0.45 -6.70 -19.01
C ASN A 320 -0.61 -6.73 -20.53
N GLU A 321 -0.69 -5.57 -21.20
CA GLU A 321 -0.69 -5.50 -22.66
C GLU A 321 0.56 -6.15 -23.27
N PHE A 322 1.73 -5.81 -22.75
CA PHE A 322 3.00 -6.35 -23.22
C PHE A 322 3.05 -7.87 -23.10
N LEU A 323 2.58 -8.42 -21.97
CA LEU A 323 2.59 -9.85 -21.73
C LEU A 323 1.64 -10.58 -22.70
N MET A 324 0.44 -10.02 -22.95
CA MET A 324 -0.50 -10.54 -23.94
C MET A 324 0.11 -10.54 -25.35
N GLU A 325 0.64 -9.40 -25.79
CA GLU A 325 1.25 -9.28 -27.12
C GLU A 325 2.45 -10.21 -27.29
N ARG A 326 3.25 -10.36 -26.24
CA ARG A 326 4.40 -11.30 -26.24
C ARG A 326 3.96 -12.74 -26.42
N LEU A 327 2.84 -13.14 -25.82
CA LEU A 327 2.30 -14.49 -25.99
C LEU A 327 1.67 -14.66 -27.38
N LEU A 328 0.93 -13.67 -27.87
CA LEU A 328 0.33 -13.69 -29.22
C LEU A 328 1.37 -13.81 -30.34
N VAL A 329 2.50 -13.12 -30.23
CA VAL A 329 3.60 -13.20 -31.21
C VAL A 329 4.22 -14.61 -31.28
N ARG A 330 4.13 -15.42 -30.21
CA ARG A 330 4.54 -16.84 -30.29
C ARG A 330 3.67 -17.66 -31.23
N HIS A 331 2.42 -17.25 -31.45
CA HIS A 331 1.49 -17.90 -32.37
C HIS A 331 1.57 -17.34 -33.79
N ASP A 332 1.69 -16.01 -33.92
CA ASP A 332 1.88 -15.35 -35.22
C ASP A 332 3.11 -14.43 -35.21
N PRO A 333 4.25 -14.92 -35.74
CA PRO A 333 5.49 -14.15 -35.81
C PRO A 333 5.39 -12.86 -36.66
N HIS A 334 4.37 -12.71 -37.50
CA HIS A 334 4.22 -11.55 -38.39
C HIS A 334 3.51 -10.36 -37.70
N SER A 335 2.94 -10.58 -36.51
CA SER A 335 2.17 -9.57 -35.76
C SER A 335 3.00 -8.81 -34.71
N GLY A 336 4.32 -8.70 -34.88
CA GLY A 336 5.23 -8.10 -33.88
C GLY A 336 5.14 -6.58 -33.69
N ASN A 337 4.39 -5.86 -34.52
CA ASN A 337 4.30 -4.39 -34.45
C ASN A 337 3.64 -3.90 -33.15
N GLN A 338 2.56 -4.56 -32.71
CA GLN A 338 1.86 -4.18 -31.47
C GLN A 338 2.76 -4.37 -30.23
N LEU A 339 3.53 -5.46 -30.20
CA LEU A 339 4.51 -5.70 -29.15
C LEU A 339 5.59 -4.60 -29.08
N LEU A 340 6.09 -4.15 -30.24
CA LEU A 340 7.05 -3.04 -30.32
C LEU A 340 6.45 -1.72 -29.84
N ASP A 341 5.20 -1.43 -30.22
CA ASP A 341 4.49 -0.21 -29.80
C ASP A 341 4.32 -0.17 -28.28
N VAL A 342 3.85 -1.25 -27.67
CA VAL A 342 3.70 -1.34 -26.20
C VAL A 342 5.06 -1.25 -25.50
N SER A 343 6.09 -1.91 -26.04
CA SER A 343 7.46 -1.82 -25.49
C SER A 343 7.98 -0.38 -25.51
N MET A 344 7.70 0.35 -26.59
CA MET A 344 8.07 1.77 -26.72
C MET A 344 7.30 2.65 -25.74
N LYS A 345 6.00 2.40 -25.52
CA LYS A 345 5.18 3.09 -24.51
C LYS A 345 5.73 2.86 -23.11
N ILE A 346 6.05 1.62 -22.73
CA ILE A 346 6.68 1.31 -21.43
C ILE A 346 7.99 2.08 -21.28
N LEU A 347 8.85 2.02 -22.29
CA LEU A 347 10.14 2.70 -22.25
C LEU A 347 9.99 4.22 -22.09
N SER A 348 9.15 4.86 -22.91
CA SER A 348 8.91 6.30 -22.84
C SER A 348 8.36 6.72 -21.46
N THR A 349 7.50 5.91 -20.88
CA THR A 349 6.93 6.14 -19.55
C THR A 349 7.99 6.04 -18.46
N VAL A 350 8.83 4.99 -18.49
CA VAL A 350 9.95 4.83 -17.54
C VAL A 350 10.97 5.96 -17.68
N LEU A 351 11.30 6.37 -18.90
CA LEU A 351 12.22 7.49 -19.15
C LEU A 351 11.65 8.80 -18.60
N THR A 352 10.34 9.02 -18.72
CA THR A 352 9.67 10.19 -18.12
C THR A 352 9.87 10.20 -16.60
N VAL A 353 9.75 9.06 -15.91
CA VAL A 353 10.03 8.98 -14.46
C VAL A 353 11.50 9.23 -14.15
N ALA A 354 12.41 8.62 -14.92
CA ALA A 354 13.85 8.71 -14.70
C ALA A 354 14.37 10.14 -14.88
N GLN A 355 13.80 10.90 -15.82
CA GLN A 355 14.10 12.33 -16.01
C GLN A 355 13.73 13.18 -14.79
N HIS A 356 12.77 12.73 -13.99
CA HIS A 356 12.26 13.51 -12.88
C HIS A 356 12.88 13.14 -11.53
N ARG A 357 13.44 11.92 -11.30
CA ARG A 357 14.17 11.55 -10.04
C ARG A 357 15.07 10.29 -10.13
N GLU A 358 16.24 10.33 -9.45
CA GLU A 358 17.22 9.20 -9.35
C GLU A 358 16.91 8.15 -8.24
N HIS A 359 16.13 8.47 -7.20
CA HIS A 359 16.03 7.61 -5.99
C HIS A 359 14.68 6.88 -5.78
N THR A 360 13.71 7.06 -6.68
CA THR A 360 12.29 6.80 -6.36
C THR A 360 11.79 5.38 -6.66
N LEU A 361 12.55 4.58 -7.41
CA LEU A 361 12.15 3.22 -7.77
C LEU A 361 12.19 2.21 -6.60
N LEU A 362 12.79 2.58 -5.46
CA LEU A 362 13.11 1.69 -4.34
C LEU A 362 11.90 1.22 -3.51
N LEU A 363 10.82 2.00 -3.41
CA LEU A 363 9.74 1.75 -2.43
C LEU A 363 8.45 1.14 -2.96
N TYR A 364 8.32 0.95 -4.27
CA TYR A 364 7.04 0.57 -4.87
C TYR A 364 6.97 -0.89 -5.36
N GLY A 365 7.84 -1.75 -4.81
CA GLY A 365 7.83 -3.19 -5.07
C GLY A 365 8.98 -3.70 -5.95
N PHE A 366 10.11 -2.99 -6.05
CA PHE A 366 11.30 -3.47 -6.76
C PHE A 366 12.47 -3.65 -5.77
N PRO A 367 12.69 -4.87 -5.24
CA PRO A 367 13.79 -5.15 -4.29
C PRO A 367 15.19 -4.83 -4.84
N SER A 368 15.36 -4.70 -6.15
CA SER A 368 16.67 -4.70 -6.80
C SER A 368 17.44 -3.38 -6.76
N ALA A 369 16.82 -2.24 -6.42
CA ALA A 369 17.55 -0.97 -6.33
C ALA A 369 18.37 -0.82 -5.03
N SER A 370 18.23 -1.75 -4.08
CA SER A 370 19.03 -1.78 -2.85
C SER A 370 20.52 -2.13 -3.08
N HIS A 371 20.86 -2.68 -4.26
CA HIS A 371 22.25 -3.05 -4.59
C HIS A 371 23.13 -1.89 -5.07
N THR A 372 22.59 -0.68 -5.28
CA THR A 372 23.38 0.48 -5.73
C THR A 372 23.81 1.43 -4.61
N ARG A 373 23.60 1.05 -3.32
CA ARG A 373 24.04 1.86 -2.17
C ARG A 373 25.57 1.93 -2.00
N ASN A 374 26.35 1.15 -2.77
CA ASN A 374 27.82 1.18 -2.75
C ASN A 374 28.41 2.05 -3.87
N GLY A 375 28.17 3.37 -3.80
CA GLY A 375 29.10 4.43 -4.22
C GLY A 375 29.84 4.35 -5.58
N LYS A 376 29.43 3.50 -6.53
CA LYS A 376 29.98 3.45 -7.88
C LYS A 376 28.88 3.85 -8.85
N THR A 377 28.97 5.09 -9.31
CA THR A 377 28.24 5.59 -10.46
C THR A 377 28.51 4.64 -11.64
N LEU A 378 27.45 4.01 -12.15
CA LEU A 378 27.54 3.38 -13.47
C LEU A 378 27.76 4.51 -14.48
N PRO A 379 28.87 4.50 -15.26
CA PRO A 379 29.10 5.52 -16.25
C PRO A 379 28.07 5.36 -17.38
N TYR A 380 27.02 6.17 -17.33
CA TYR A 380 26.00 6.22 -18.37
C TYR A 380 26.52 6.99 -19.59
N LYS A 381 26.97 6.26 -20.60
CA LYS A 381 27.12 6.75 -21.98
C LYS A 381 26.36 5.77 -22.89
N GLY A 382 25.17 6.17 -23.30
CA GLY A 382 24.19 5.30 -23.94
C GLY A 382 24.59 4.82 -25.35
N ALA A 383 24.50 3.51 -25.56
CA ALA A 383 24.19 2.89 -26.84
C ALA A 383 22.91 2.05 -26.68
N ARG A 384 22.02 2.09 -27.68
CA ARG A 384 20.68 1.48 -27.72
C ARG A 384 20.60 0.03 -27.23
N GLY A 385 21.68 -0.75 -27.39
CA GLY A 385 21.78 -2.13 -26.91
C GLY A 385 21.86 -2.29 -25.39
N ALA A 386 22.44 -1.31 -24.66
CA ALA A 386 22.49 -1.35 -23.19
C ALA A 386 21.10 -1.10 -22.59
N LEU A 387 20.30 -0.24 -23.23
CA LEU A 387 18.94 0.08 -22.81
C LEU A 387 17.99 -1.11 -23.04
N ILE A 388 18.12 -1.80 -24.16
CA ILE A 388 17.41 -3.06 -24.42
C ILE A 388 17.82 -4.13 -23.40
N ARG A 389 19.11 -4.24 -23.08
CA ARG A 389 19.59 -5.16 -22.04
C ARG A 389 19.01 -4.81 -20.67
N ASP A 390 18.96 -3.54 -20.30
CA ASP A 390 18.49 -3.11 -18.98
C ASP A 390 16.97 -3.24 -18.85
N VAL A 391 16.20 -3.03 -19.93
CA VAL A 391 14.76 -3.34 -20.01
C VAL A 391 14.53 -4.85 -19.99
N SER A 392 15.32 -5.64 -20.71
CA SER A 392 15.23 -7.12 -20.67
C SER A 392 15.62 -7.70 -19.31
N VAL A 393 16.59 -7.10 -18.62
CA VAL A 393 16.95 -7.44 -17.23
C VAL A 393 15.86 -6.98 -16.26
N PHE A 394 15.23 -5.83 -16.49
CA PHE A 394 14.08 -5.35 -15.73
C PHE A 394 12.85 -6.26 -15.88
N THR A 395 12.55 -6.72 -17.11
CA THR A 395 11.46 -7.66 -17.38
C THR A 395 11.77 -9.08 -16.89
N SER A 396 13.03 -9.54 -17.04
CA SER A 396 13.48 -10.84 -16.53
C SER A 396 13.45 -10.89 -14.99
N ARG A 397 13.71 -9.77 -14.31
CA ARG A 397 13.67 -9.69 -12.84
C ARG A 397 12.26 -9.49 -12.27
N LEU A 398 11.31 -9.03 -13.07
CA LEU A 398 9.88 -9.12 -12.74
C LEU A 398 9.40 -10.59 -12.73
N GLU A 399 9.96 -11.44 -13.59
CA GLU A 399 9.65 -12.89 -13.65
C GLU A 399 10.33 -13.70 -12.53
N THR A 400 11.40 -13.19 -11.90
CA THR A 400 12.13 -13.91 -10.82
C THR A 400 11.61 -13.61 -9.41
N ILE A 401 10.50 -12.88 -9.28
CA ILE A 401 9.78 -12.65 -8.01
C ILE A 401 8.52 -13.54 -7.97
N SER A 402 8.68 -14.81 -8.38
CA SER A 402 7.74 -15.90 -8.05
C SER A 402 8.29 -16.70 -6.88
#